data_AF-A0ABD2JZX0-F1
#
_entry.id   AF-A0ABD2JZX0-F1
#
_cell.length_a   1.000
_cell.length_b   1.000
_cell.length_c   1.000
_cell.angle_alpha   90.00
_cell.angle_beta   90.00
_cell.angle_gamma   90.00
#
_symmetry.space_group_name_H-M   'P 1'
#
loop_
_entity.id
_entity.type
_entity.pdbx_description
1 polymer ?
#
loop_
_entity_poly.entity_id
_entity_poly.type
_entity_poly.pdbx_seq_one_letter_code
_entity_poly.pdbx_strand_id
1 'polypeptide(L)'
;MYAFQRDEKNGGRSWGSSRSNGKQQQIICINGKTVLRKCVCKLDYFGEYCERKMFCKGFERENNSSCVQCNANYFGALCDRPKCRNGGEEHAEEQRCQCPQPYSGDFCETLKVEDVYRFYNTKAALVGPLGILTVIPMLFCFYMCEKKARIRQVNRIQKSWSEQRKASIESAHIASLLAEKA
;
A
#
# COMPACT_ATOMS: atom_id res chain seq x y z
N MET A 1 17.85 1.27 -24.14
CA MET A 1 18.90 1.35 -23.11
C MET A 1 19.03 2.80 -22.70
N TYR A 2 18.44 3.19 -21.57
CA TYR A 2 18.59 4.53 -21.00
C TYR A 2 19.10 4.37 -19.57
N ALA A 3 20.27 4.93 -19.31
CA ALA A 3 20.93 4.94 -18.02
C ALA A 3 20.26 5.97 -17.10
N PHE A 4 19.92 5.56 -15.89
CA PHE A 4 19.43 6.44 -14.82
C PHE A 4 20.62 6.85 -13.94
N GLN A 5 20.94 8.14 -13.93
CA GLN A 5 21.86 8.74 -12.96
C GLN A 5 21.18 8.77 -11.58
N ARG A 6 21.89 8.31 -10.54
CA ARG A 6 21.43 8.28 -9.15
C ARG A 6 22.13 9.42 -8.41
N ASP A 7 21.39 10.41 -7.92
CA ASP A 7 21.94 11.48 -7.08
C ASP A 7 22.07 10.99 -5.63
N GLU A 8 23.32 10.82 -5.21
CA GLU A 8 23.73 10.37 -3.89
C GLU A 8 24.04 11.60 -3.00
N LYS A 9 23.03 12.13 -2.29
CA LYS A 9 23.27 13.16 -1.26
C LYS A 9 23.65 12.50 0.06
N ASN A 10 24.91 12.10 0.15
CA ASN A 10 25.60 11.74 1.40
C ASN A 10 25.89 13.01 2.21
N GLY A 11 24.98 13.36 3.12
CA GLY A 11 25.18 14.38 4.15
C GLY A 11 25.49 13.75 5.50
N GLY A 12 26.59 13.02 5.61
CA GLY A 12 27.06 12.43 6.86
C GLY A 12 27.41 13.51 7.88
N ARG A 13 26.58 13.68 8.91
CA ARG A 13 26.88 14.56 10.04
C ARG A 13 27.81 13.82 11.00
N SER A 14 28.99 14.42 11.14
CA SER A 14 30.05 14.17 12.11
C SER A 14 29.55 13.67 13.48
N TRP A 15 30.02 12.48 13.88
CA TRP A 15 29.99 12.04 15.27
C TRP A 15 31.16 12.69 16.01
N GLY A 16 30.91 13.88 16.53
CA GLY A 16 31.81 14.55 17.47
C GLY A 16 31.74 13.89 18.84
N SER A 17 32.69 13.00 19.13
CA SER A 17 32.94 12.43 20.46
C SER A 17 33.30 13.56 21.44
N SER A 18 32.35 13.95 22.30
CA SER A 18 32.60 14.95 23.34
C SER A 18 33.10 14.27 24.61
N ARG A 19 34.43 14.29 24.74
CA ARG A 19 35.20 14.20 25.98
C ARG A 19 34.50 14.97 27.11
N SER A 20 34.27 14.31 28.23
CA SER A 20 33.79 14.90 29.47
C SER A 20 34.81 15.91 30.02
N ASN A 21 34.60 17.18 29.70
CA ASN A 21 35.19 18.31 30.43
C ASN A 21 34.04 19.00 31.16
N GLY A 22 34.21 19.30 32.45
CA GLY A 22 33.19 19.84 33.36
C GLY A 22 32.61 21.20 32.96
N LYS A 23 31.88 21.25 31.85
CA LYS A 23 31.00 22.33 31.43
C LYS A 23 29.59 21.87 31.67
N GLN A 24 28.93 22.50 32.62
CA GLN A 24 27.52 22.28 32.94
C GLN A 24 26.72 22.35 31.64
N GLN A 25 26.07 21.24 31.27
CA GLN A 25 25.18 21.17 30.11
C GLN A 25 24.13 22.26 30.29
N GLN A 26 24.17 23.29 29.43
CA GLN A 26 23.24 24.40 29.50
C GLN A 26 21.86 23.89 29.07
N ILE A 27 20.91 23.84 30.00
CA ILE A 27 19.52 23.44 29.71
C ILE A 27 18.91 24.43 28.70
N ILE A 28 18.42 23.90 27.57
CA ILE A 28 17.80 24.68 26.50
C ILE A 28 16.29 24.58 26.65
N CYS A 29 15.65 25.71 26.92
CA CYS A 29 14.19 25.80 26.99
C CYS A 29 13.66 26.32 25.65
N ILE A 30 12.81 25.55 24.97
CA ILE A 30 12.30 25.90 23.63
C ILE A 30 11.34 27.08 23.73
N ASN A 31 10.34 26.97 24.62
CA ASN A 31 9.29 27.98 24.83
C ASN A 31 9.23 28.47 26.28
N GLY A 32 10.39 28.85 26.83
CA GLY A 32 10.48 29.26 28.22
C GLY A 32 11.71 30.09 28.53
N LYS A 33 11.97 30.29 29.82
CA LYS A 33 13.18 30.90 30.33
C LYS A 33 13.87 29.94 31.28
N THR A 34 15.20 29.90 31.21
CA THR A 34 16.00 29.13 32.15
C THR A 34 16.12 29.92 33.46
N VAL A 35 15.60 29.36 34.55
CA VAL A 35 15.72 29.91 35.90
C VAL A 35 16.28 28.82 36.79
N LEU A 36 17.40 29.06 37.47
CA LEU A 36 18.02 28.09 38.39
C LEU A 36 18.20 26.68 37.77
N ARG A 37 18.66 26.62 36.50
CA ARG A 37 18.81 25.39 35.70
C ARG A 37 17.53 24.57 35.49
N LYS A 38 16.35 25.15 35.65
CA LYS A 38 15.08 24.56 35.22
C LYS A 38 14.42 25.45 34.18
N CYS A 39 13.60 24.85 33.33
CA CYS A 39 12.79 25.59 32.39
C CYS A 39 11.49 26.05 33.05
N VAL A 40 11.26 27.36 33.04
CA VAL A 40 9.96 27.95 33.36
C VAL A 40 9.27 28.25 32.04
N CYS A 41 8.20 27.51 31.76
CA CYS A 41 7.48 27.59 30.50
C CYS A 41 6.58 28.81 30.40
N LYS A 42 6.32 29.27 29.17
CA LYS A 42 5.26 30.24 28.89
C LYS A 42 3.89 29.60 29.17
N LEU A 43 2.86 30.44 29.37
CA LEU A 43 1.52 30.05 29.83
C LEU A 43 0.82 28.92 29.03
N ASP A 44 1.17 28.77 27.75
CA ASP A 44 0.60 27.75 26.85
C ASP A 44 1.57 26.60 26.55
N TYR A 45 2.67 26.47 27.30
CA TYR A 45 3.68 25.45 27.05
C TYR A 45 4.01 24.68 28.33
N PHE A 46 4.36 23.41 28.16
CA PHE A 46 4.70 22.51 29.25
C PHE A 46 5.70 21.45 28.80
N GLY A 47 6.18 20.65 29.74
CA GLY A 47 7.26 19.68 29.52
C GLY A 47 8.55 20.11 30.21
N GLU A 48 9.54 19.23 30.22
CA GLU A 48 10.82 19.47 30.89
C GLU A 48 11.61 20.61 30.21
N TYR A 49 11.42 20.76 28.90
CA TYR A 49 12.10 21.74 28.05
C TYR A 49 11.12 22.71 27.38
N CYS A 50 9.85 22.74 27.83
CA CYS A 50 8.76 23.52 27.24
C CYS A 50 8.53 23.20 25.75
N GLU A 51 8.63 21.92 25.42
CA GLU A 51 8.53 21.37 24.07
C GLU A 51 7.09 21.14 23.62
N ARG A 52 6.15 20.94 24.55
CA ARG A 52 4.74 20.68 24.26
C ARG A 52 3.87 21.91 24.48
N LYS A 53 2.81 22.04 23.71
CA LYS A 53 1.85 23.15 23.75
C LYS A 53 0.51 22.71 24.35
N MET A 54 -0.08 23.54 25.19
CA MET A 54 -1.42 23.39 25.72
C MET A 54 -2.42 24.06 24.77
N PHE A 55 -3.45 23.33 24.31
CA PHE A 55 -4.49 23.88 23.44
C PHE A 55 -5.75 24.24 24.22
N CYS A 56 -5.60 25.12 25.22
CA CYS A 56 -6.73 25.67 25.95
C CYS A 56 -7.52 26.66 25.06
N LYS A 57 -8.82 26.79 25.31
CA LYS A 57 -9.71 27.72 24.58
C LYS A 57 -9.51 29.19 24.95
N GLY A 58 -8.98 29.45 26.14
CA GLY A 58 -8.66 30.79 26.63
C GLY A 58 -7.43 30.79 27.52
N PHE A 59 -7.18 31.94 28.17
CA PHE A 59 -6.03 32.13 29.07
C PHE A 59 -6.30 31.70 30.51
N GLU A 60 -7.57 31.44 30.86
CA GLU A 60 -7.94 30.98 32.19
C GLU A 60 -7.35 29.60 32.49
N ARG A 61 -6.86 29.43 33.72
CA ARG A 61 -6.27 28.20 34.22
C ARG A 61 -6.89 27.87 35.56
N GLU A 62 -7.02 26.57 35.81
CA GLU A 62 -7.40 26.06 37.11
C GLU A 62 -6.24 26.25 38.10
N ASN A 63 -6.53 26.17 39.41
CA ASN A 63 -5.53 26.36 40.47
C ASN A 63 -4.30 25.43 40.33
N ASN A 64 -4.48 24.27 39.69
CA ASN A 64 -3.42 23.30 39.40
C ASN A 64 -2.70 23.55 38.07
N SER A 65 -2.78 24.75 37.51
CA SER A 65 -2.24 25.12 36.18
C SER A 65 -2.82 24.33 34.99
N SER A 66 -3.95 23.64 35.20
CA SER A 66 -4.70 22.90 34.18
C SER A 66 -5.55 23.85 33.31
N CYS A 67 -5.92 23.44 32.09
CA CYS A 67 -6.84 24.21 31.28
C CYS A 67 -8.26 24.11 31.84
N VAL A 68 -8.99 25.24 31.96
CA VAL A 68 -10.42 25.24 32.33
C VAL A 68 -11.27 24.61 31.22
N GLN A 69 -10.96 24.93 29.95
CA GLN A 69 -11.64 24.37 28.80
C GLN A 69 -10.66 24.17 27.63
N CYS A 70 -10.77 23.02 26.96
CA CYS A 70 -9.98 22.72 25.77
C CYS A 70 -10.58 23.29 24.49
N ASN A 71 -9.73 23.51 23.50
CA ASN A 71 -10.16 23.67 22.11
C ASN A 71 -10.94 22.44 21.64
N ALA A 72 -11.84 22.65 20.67
CA ALA A 72 -12.78 21.61 20.23
C ALA A 72 -12.12 20.28 19.86
N ASN A 73 -10.94 20.35 19.24
CA ASN A 73 -10.18 19.19 18.73
C ASN A 73 -9.14 18.65 19.72
N TYR A 74 -9.07 19.13 20.96
CA TYR A 74 -8.12 18.65 21.97
C TYR A 74 -8.83 18.26 23.27
N PHE A 75 -8.19 17.42 24.06
CA PHE A 75 -8.70 16.95 25.35
C PHE A 75 -7.57 16.58 26.32
N GLY A 76 -7.94 16.22 27.55
CA GLY A 76 -7.03 16.02 28.67
C GLY A 76 -6.96 17.24 29.59
N ALA A 77 -6.34 17.08 30.75
CA ALA A 77 -6.21 18.17 31.73
C ALA A 77 -5.45 19.38 31.13
N LEU A 78 -4.38 19.12 30.38
CA LEU A 78 -3.58 20.16 29.74
C LEU A 78 -3.98 20.44 28.29
N CYS A 79 -5.09 19.84 27.82
CA CYS A 79 -5.54 19.92 26.42
C CYS A 79 -4.42 19.62 25.42
N ASP A 80 -3.61 18.62 25.73
CA ASP A 80 -2.42 18.23 25.01
C ASP A 80 -2.67 17.08 24.03
N ARG A 81 -3.74 16.32 24.23
CA ARG A 81 -4.10 15.18 23.39
C ARG A 81 -5.05 15.59 22.27
N PRO A 82 -4.72 15.32 21.01
CA PRO A 82 -5.58 15.63 19.88
C PRO A 82 -6.71 14.60 19.76
N LYS A 83 -7.93 15.05 19.43
CA LYS A 83 -9.07 14.18 19.17
C LYS A 83 -9.03 13.67 17.73
N CYS A 84 -8.43 12.50 17.54
CA CYS A 84 -8.36 11.85 16.24
C CYS A 84 -9.73 11.29 15.82
N ARG A 85 -10.07 11.40 14.52
CA ARG A 85 -11.30 10.89 13.92
C ARG A 85 -11.02 9.69 13.02
N ASN A 86 -12.08 9.01 12.56
CA ASN A 86 -12.00 7.95 11.54
C ASN A 86 -10.99 6.84 11.83
N GLY A 87 -10.84 6.46 13.12
CA GLY A 87 -9.90 5.41 13.53
C GLY A 87 -8.43 5.86 13.57
N GLY A 88 -8.14 7.16 13.55
CA GLY A 88 -6.80 7.68 13.82
C GLY A 88 -6.35 7.40 15.25
N GLU A 89 -5.07 7.07 15.41
CA GLU A 89 -4.44 6.84 16.72
C GLU A 89 -3.78 8.12 17.24
N GLU A 90 -3.85 8.34 18.57
CA GLU A 90 -3.25 9.51 19.20
C GLU A 90 -1.76 9.29 19.50
N HIS A 91 -0.91 10.24 19.06
CA HIS A 91 0.51 10.24 19.39
C HIS A 91 0.79 11.37 20.39
N ALA A 92 0.76 11.03 21.69
CA ALA A 92 0.81 12.01 22.78
C ALA A 92 2.12 12.82 22.83
N GLU A 93 3.25 12.24 22.42
CA GLU A 93 4.55 12.92 22.43
C GLU A 93 4.64 14.02 21.36
N GLU A 94 4.06 13.76 20.18
CA GLU A 94 4.07 14.69 19.05
C GLU A 94 2.84 15.60 19.00
N GLN A 95 1.83 15.31 19.84
CA GLN A 95 0.54 16.01 19.89
C GLN A 95 -0.18 16.00 18.53
N ARG A 96 -0.08 14.87 17.82
CA ARG A 96 -0.62 14.66 16.47
C ARG A 96 -1.38 13.35 16.37
N CYS A 97 -2.23 13.26 15.36
CA CYS A 97 -2.95 12.04 15.02
C CYS A 97 -2.22 11.26 13.93
N GLN A 98 -2.10 9.95 14.13
CA GLN A 98 -1.66 9.03 13.09
C GLN A 98 -2.88 8.50 12.33
N CYS A 99 -3.05 8.95 11.09
CA CYS A 99 -4.24 8.65 10.31
C CYS A 99 -4.08 7.37 9.49
N PRO A 100 -5.05 6.44 9.53
CA PRO A 100 -5.08 5.32 8.60
C PRO A 100 -5.39 5.81 7.18
N GLN A 101 -4.71 5.26 6.17
CA GLN A 101 -5.09 5.51 4.78
C GLN A 101 -6.51 5.00 4.52
N PRO A 102 -7.36 5.72 3.76
CA PRO A 102 -7.05 6.92 2.95
C PRO A 102 -7.34 8.28 3.64
N TYR A 103 -7.49 8.30 4.96
CA TYR A 103 -7.80 9.54 5.69
C TYR A 103 -6.55 10.41 5.92
N SER A 104 -6.75 11.73 5.91
CA SER A 104 -5.71 12.73 6.09
C SER A 104 -6.22 13.95 6.88
N GLY A 105 -5.35 14.92 7.16
CA GLY A 105 -5.65 16.08 8.02
C GLY A 105 -5.01 15.96 9.41
N ASP A 106 -5.00 17.06 10.16
CA ASP A 106 -4.36 17.13 11.48
C ASP A 106 -5.06 16.22 12.52
N PHE A 107 -6.35 15.94 12.31
CA PHE A 107 -7.19 15.11 13.17
C PHE A 107 -7.84 13.94 12.40
N CYS A 108 -7.32 13.59 11.22
CA CYS A 108 -7.84 12.53 10.35
C CYS A 108 -9.29 12.75 9.89
N GLU A 109 -9.71 14.00 9.80
CA GLU A 109 -11.05 14.42 9.42
C GLU A 109 -11.26 14.51 7.90
N THR A 110 -10.17 14.64 7.14
CA THR A 110 -10.23 14.85 5.69
C THR A 110 -10.18 13.52 4.97
N LEU A 111 -11.08 13.34 4.01
CA LEU A 111 -11.05 12.25 3.05
C LEU A 111 -10.96 12.85 1.65
N LYS A 112 -9.77 12.84 1.04
CA LYS A 112 -9.61 13.34 -0.33
C LYS A 112 -9.92 12.24 -1.32
N VAL A 113 -10.71 12.59 -2.33
CA VAL A 113 -11.08 11.69 -3.43
C VAL A 113 -9.84 11.16 -4.15
N GLU A 114 -8.79 11.97 -4.27
CA GLU A 114 -7.49 11.59 -4.84
C GLU A 114 -6.81 10.47 -4.04
N ASP A 115 -6.78 10.58 -2.70
CA ASP A 115 -6.16 9.59 -1.81
C ASP A 115 -6.93 8.26 -1.86
N VAL A 116 -8.27 8.34 -1.96
CA VAL A 116 -9.14 7.18 -2.15
C VAL A 116 -8.84 6.49 -3.48
N TYR A 117 -8.82 7.23 -4.58
CA TYR A 117 -8.52 6.67 -5.90
C TYR A 117 -7.11 6.08 -5.96
N ARG A 118 -6.12 6.73 -5.37
CA ARG A 118 -4.75 6.22 -5.29
C ARG A 118 -4.68 4.90 -4.52
N PHE A 119 -5.36 4.82 -3.38
CA PHE A 119 -5.43 3.60 -2.56
C PHE A 119 -6.10 2.45 -3.33
N TYR A 120 -7.28 2.67 -3.90
CA TYR A 120 -7.99 1.64 -4.66
C TYR A 120 -7.27 1.26 -5.96
N ASN A 121 -6.68 2.21 -6.69
CA ASN A 121 -5.89 1.87 -7.89
C ASN A 121 -4.66 1.04 -7.55
N THR A 122 -4.01 1.30 -6.42
CA THR A 122 -2.85 0.49 -5.99
C THR A 122 -3.28 -0.92 -5.62
N LYS A 123 -4.42 -1.07 -4.92
CA LYS A 123 -4.99 -2.38 -4.60
C LYS A 123 -5.51 -3.11 -5.85
N ALA A 124 -6.15 -2.39 -6.77
CA ALA A 124 -6.63 -2.94 -8.04
C ALA A 124 -5.48 -3.34 -8.97
N ALA A 125 -4.36 -2.59 -8.97
CA ALA A 125 -3.15 -2.98 -9.70
C ALA A 125 -2.53 -4.25 -9.12
N LEU A 126 -2.61 -4.45 -7.80
CA LEU A 126 -2.16 -5.67 -7.13
C LEU A 126 -3.08 -6.87 -7.42
N VAL A 127 -4.41 -6.65 -7.44
CA VAL A 127 -5.43 -7.71 -7.59
C VAL A 127 -5.77 -8.00 -9.05
N GLY A 128 -5.50 -7.08 -9.98
CA GLY A 128 -5.68 -7.23 -11.42
C GLY A 128 -5.11 -8.53 -12.02
N PRO A 129 -3.85 -8.92 -11.72
CA PRO A 129 -3.30 -10.19 -12.21
C PRO A 129 -4.03 -11.44 -11.70
N LEU A 130 -4.69 -11.38 -10.52
CA LEU A 130 -5.49 -12.49 -10.01
C LEU A 130 -6.75 -12.72 -10.87
N GLY A 131 -7.35 -11.65 -11.41
CA GLY A 131 -8.46 -11.77 -12.36
C GLY A 131 -8.05 -12.52 -13.63
N ILE A 132 -6.90 -12.14 -14.21
CA ILE A 132 -6.36 -12.78 -15.43
C ILE A 132 -6.01 -14.25 -15.18
N LEU A 133 -5.48 -14.58 -13.99
CA LEU A 133 -5.19 -15.96 -13.58
C LEU A 133 -6.43 -16.87 -13.60
N THR A 134 -7.64 -16.36 -13.38
CA THR A 134 -8.87 -17.16 -13.46
C THR A 134 -9.38 -17.38 -14.89
N VAL A 135 -9.07 -16.46 -15.80
CA VAL A 135 -9.49 -16.52 -17.20
C VAL A 135 -8.60 -17.45 -18.02
N ILE A 136 -7.30 -17.53 -17.71
CA ILE A 136 -6.33 -18.40 -18.41
C ILE A 136 -6.76 -19.89 -18.42
N PRO A 137 -7.18 -20.51 -17.31
CA PRO A 137 -7.68 -21.89 -17.29
C PRO A 137 -8.89 -22.12 -18.19
N MET A 138 -9.82 -21.16 -18.23
CA MET A 138 -11.00 -21.24 -19.10
C MET A 138 -10.61 -21.19 -20.58
N LEU A 139 -9.71 -20.28 -20.96
CA LEU A 139 -9.18 -20.20 -22.33
C LEU A 139 -8.42 -21.47 -22.73
N PHE A 140 -7.60 -22.02 -21.82
CA PHE A 140 -6.91 -23.27 -22.05
C PHE A 140 -7.88 -24.43 -22.25
N CYS A 141 -8.91 -24.54 -21.40
CA CYS A 141 -9.94 -25.56 -21.55
C CYS A 141 -10.68 -25.43 -22.88
N PHE A 142 -11.04 -24.22 -23.29
CA PHE A 142 -11.68 -23.96 -24.58
C PHE A 142 -10.79 -24.39 -25.76
N TYR A 143 -9.52 -23.98 -25.76
CA TYR A 143 -8.55 -24.36 -26.78
C TYR A 143 -8.36 -25.89 -26.86
N MET A 144 -8.27 -26.55 -25.71
CA MET A 144 -8.14 -28.01 -25.64
C MET A 144 -9.40 -28.73 -26.15
N CYS A 145 -10.59 -28.17 -25.92
CA CYS A 145 -11.84 -28.69 -26.47
C CYS A 145 -11.86 -28.58 -27.99
N GLU A 146 -11.54 -27.41 -28.56
CA GLU A 146 -11.47 -27.23 -30.02
C GLU A 146 -10.44 -28.16 -30.67
N LYS A 147 -9.25 -28.27 -30.08
CA LYS A 147 -8.17 -29.14 -30.59
C LYS A 147 -8.63 -30.60 -30.62
N LYS A 148 -9.25 -31.10 -29.54
CA LYS A 148 -9.80 -32.46 -29.51
C LYS A 148 -10.93 -32.65 -30.54
N ALA A 149 -11.81 -31.67 -30.72
CA ALA A 149 -12.88 -31.74 -31.71
C ALA A 149 -12.33 -31.85 -33.14
N ARG A 150 -11.31 -31.03 -33.49
CA ARG A 150 -10.65 -31.06 -34.81
C ARG A 150 -9.97 -32.40 -35.08
N ILE A 151 -9.23 -32.94 -34.10
CA ILE A 151 -8.56 -34.25 -34.25
C ILE A 151 -9.59 -35.36 -34.52
N ARG A 152 -10.74 -35.35 -33.84
CA ARG A 152 -11.82 -36.33 -34.08
C ARG A 152 -12.43 -36.21 -35.48
N GLN A 153 -12.48 -35.02 -36.06
CA GLN A 153 -12.96 -34.83 -37.43
C GLN A 153 -11.96 -35.40 -38.45
N VAL A 154 -10.67 -35.09 -38.29
CA VAL A 154 -9.61 -35.60 -39.17
C VAL A 154 -9.55 -37.13 -39.13
N ASN A 155 -9.61 -37.74 -37.95
CA ASN A 155 -9.58 -39.19 -37.82
C ASN A 155 -10.78 -39.89 -38.50
N ARG A 156 -11.96 -39.27 -38.49
CA ARG A 156 -13.15 -39.78 -39.21
C ARG A 156 -12.94 -39.77 -40.72
N ILE A 157 -12.41 -38.67 -41.25
CA ILE A 157 -12.09 -38.54 -42.67
C ILE A 157 -11.00 -39.54 -43.06
N GLN A 158 -9.91 -39.64 -42.29
CA GLN A 158 -8.82 -40.59 -42.55
C GLN A 158 -9.34 -42.04 -42.66
N LYS A 159 -10.26 -42.44 -41.77
CA LYS A 159 -10.85 -43.78 -41.79
C LYS A 159 -11.67 -44.01 -43.06
N SER A 160 -12.56 -43.10 -43.44
CA SER A 160 -13.39 -43.26 -44.64
C SER A 160 -12.56 -43.33 -45.93
N TRP A 161 -11.50 -42.52 -46.03
CA TRP A 161 -10.58 -42.55 -47.18
C TRP A 161 -9.79 -43.87 -47.23
N SER A 162 -9.39 -44.42 -46.07
CA SER A 162 -8.69 -45.70 -46.00
C SER A 162 -9.57 -46.88 -46.42
N GLU A 163 -10.85 -46.86 -46.05
CA GLU A 163 -11.84 -47.87 -46.43
C GLU A 163 -12.15 -47.82 -47.92
N GLN A 164 -12.38 -46.62 -48.47
CA GLN A 164 -12.57 -46.42 -49.91
C GLN A 164 -11.39 -46.94 -50.73
N ARG A 165 -10.16 -46.66 -50.28
CA ARG A 165 -8.94 -47.12 -50.97
C ARG A 165 -8.83 -48.65 -51.00
N LYS A 166 -9.19 -49.33 -49.90
CA LYS A 166 -9.18 -50.80 -49.85
C LYS A 166 -10.19 -51.39 -50.83
N ALA A 167 -11.42 -50.87 -50.84
CA ALA A 167 -12.46 -51.32 -51.76
C ALA A 167 -12.05 -51.12 -53.24
N SER A 168 -11.42 -49.99 -53.58
CA SER A 168 -10.92 -49.76 -54.94
C SER A 168 -9.82 -50.76 -55.34
N ILE A 169 -8.89 -51.08 -54.45
CA ILE A 169 -7.81 -52.04 -54.72
C ILE A 169 -8.38 -53.45 -54.95
N GLU A 170 -9.32 -53.87 -54.11
CA GLU A 170 -9.96 -55.19 -54.22
C GLU A 170 -10.71 -55.34 -55.55
N SER A 171 -11.48 -54.31 -55.95
CA SER A 171 -12.19 -54.33 -57.23
C SER A 171 -11.25 -54.41 -58.44
N ALA A 172 -10.11 -53.71 -58.41
CA ALA A 172 -9.11 -53.78 -59.46
C ALA A 172 -8.47 -55.18 -59.56
N HIS A 173 -8.22 -55.84 -58.43
CA HIS A 173 -7.67 -57.19 -58.39
C HIS A 173 -8.64 -58.25 -58.95
N ILE A 174 -9.95 -58.11 -58.67
CA ILE A 174 -10.97 -58.98 -59.25
C ILE A 174 -11.05 -58.79 -60.77
N ALA A 175 -11.01 -57.54 -61.25
CA ALA A 175 -11.04 -57.24 -62.68
C ALA A 175 -9.85 -57.85 -63.44
N SER A 176 -8.64 -57.80 -62.87
CA SER A 176 -7.46 -58.42 -63.49
C SER A 176 -7.56 -59.94 -63.56
N LEU A 177 -8.07 -60.60 -62.51
CA LEU A 177 -8.26 -62.06 -62.50
C LEU A 177 -9.29 -62.53 -63.54
N LEU A 178 -10.36 -61.75 -63.75
CA LEU A 178 -11.36 -62.04 -64.77
C LEU A 178 -10.80 -61.87 -66.19
N ALA A 179 -9.95 -60.86 -66.41
CA ALA A 179 -9.31 -60.63 -67.70
C ALA A 179 -8.30 -61.73 -68.07
N GLU A 180 -7.64 -62.36 -67.08
CA GLU A 180 -6.70 -63.47 -67.32
C GLU A 180 -7.40 -64.80 -67.64
N LYS A 181 -8.66 -64.97 -67.22
CA LYS A 181 -9.45 -66.19 -67.46
C LYS A 181 -10.36 -66.12 -68.69
N ALA A 182 -10.43 -64.98 -69.38
CA ALA A 182 -11.21 -64.77 -70.60
C ALA A 182 -10.34 -64.98 -71.85
#